data_AF-A0A9P8I4T6-F1
#
_entry.id   AF-A0A9P8I4T6-F1
#
_cell.length_a   1.000
_cell.length_b   1.000
_cell.length_c   1.000
_cell.angle_alpha   90.00
_cell.angle_beta   90.00
_cell.angle_gamma   90.00
#
_symmetry.space_group_name_H-M   'P 1'
#
loop_
_entity.id
_entity.type
_entity.pdbx_description
1 polymer ?
#
loop_
_entity_poly.entity_id
_entity_poly.type
_entity_poly.pdbx_seq_one_letter_code
_entity_poly.pdbx_strand_id
1 'polypeptide(L)'
;MTCGSFSPITYLHLRMFELAADFAKLNTEFEVIGGYLSPVSDAYKKAGLANATHRLRMCELAVNESSNWLMVDPWEAVQPEYMPTAKVLDHFQHEINKILGSAVRIILLAGADLIHTMSTPGLWSADDLEHILGGYGAFIVERSGTDIDDALAHLQKWESNISGRNSAANPERRLQYQDQTFLEEGDERAVLDSSSRDQVH
;
A
#
# COMPACT_ATOMS: atom_id res chain seq x y z
N MET A 1 2.96 -5.42 2.99
CA MET A 1 2.26 -5.82 1.74
C MET A 1 1.23 -4.76 1.37
N THR A 2 0.86 -4.59 0.10
CA THR A 2 -0.21 -3.67 -0.29
C THR A 2 -1.26 -4.39 -1.14
N CYS A 3 -2.52 -4.28 -0.73
CA CYS A 3 -3.68 -4.74 -1.51
C CYS A 3 -4.16 -3.61 -2.40
N GLY A 4 -4.54 -3.91 -3.65
CA GLY A 4 -5.03 -2.86 -4.53
C GLY A 4 -5.56 -3.37 -5.86
N SER A 5 -6.24 -2.47 -6.58
CA SER A 5 -6.69 -2.80 -7.94
C SER A 5 -5.51 -2.95 -8.90
N PHE A 6 -4.52 -2.04 -8.87
CA PHE A 6 -3.41 -1.98 -9.84
C PHE A 6 -3.89 -2.07 -11.29
N SER A 7 -4.81 -1.17 -11.66
CA SER A 7 -5.51 -1.17 -12.94
C SER A 7 -5.33 0.16 -13.70
N PRO A 8 -4.09 0.49 -14.15
CA PRO A 8 -2.85 -0.29 -14.04
C PRO A 8 -2.03 0.04 -12.77
N ILE A 9 -0.95 -0.72 -12.53
CA ILE A 9 0.10 -0.33 -11.59
C ILE A 9 0.82 0.93 -12.10
N THR A 10 1.38 1.72 -11.19
CA THR A 10 2.09 2.98 -11.47
C THR A 10 3.31 3.10 -10.57
N TYR A 11 4.23 4.02 -10.89
CA TYR A 11 5.41 4.30 -10.05
C TYR A 11 5.04 4.71 -8.63
N LEU A 12 3.95 5.46 -8.42
CA LEU A 12 3.45 5.78 -7.08
C LEU A 12 3.21 4.53 -6.21
N HIS A 13 2.74 3.42 -6.80
CA HIS A 13 2.55 2.18 -6.05
C HIS A 13 3.88 1.60 -5.57
N LEU A 14 4.91 1.64 -6.41
CA LEU A 14 6.26 1.18 -6.06
C LEU A 14 6.92 2.13 -5.06
N ARG A 15 6.74 3.44 -5.25
CA ARG A 15 7.31 4.48 -4.39
C ARG A 15 6.81 4.37 -2.95
N MET A 16 5.55 3.99 -2.74
CA MET A 16 5.02 3.73 -1.39
C MET A 16 5.86 2.69 -0.62
N PHE A 17 6.40 1.68 -1.30
CA PHE A 17 7.26 0.69 -0.65
C PHE A 17 8.61 1.26 -0.23
N GLU A 18 9.24 2.05 -1.11
CA GLU A 18 10.51 2.71 -0.80
C GLU A 18 10.36 3.68 0.38
N LEU A 19 9.28 4.47 0.41
CA LEU A 19 8.97 5.35 1.54
C LEU A 19 8.78 4.57 2.85
N ALA A 20 8.10 3.43 2.80
CA ALA A 20 7.91 2.58 3.97
C ALA A 20 9.24 1.94 4.44
N ALA A 21 10.09 1.51 3.50
CA ALA A 21 11.40 0.96 3.79
C ALA A 21 12.34 1.98 4.44
N ASP A 22 12.40 3.20 3.87
CA ASP A 22 13.16 4.30 4.44
C ASP A 22 12.66 4.69 5.83
N PHE A 23 11.34 4.75 6.03
CA PHE A 23 10.79 5.02 7.34
C PHE A 23 11.19 3.96 8.37
N ALA A 24 11.04 2.67 8.02
CA ALA A 24 11.36 1.57 8.91
C ALA A 24 12.83 1.63 9.34
N LYS A 25 13.73 1.85 8.37
CA LYS A 25 15.17 1.97 8.60
C LYS A 25 15.56 3.16 9.49
N LEU A 26 14.86 4.29 9.38
CA LEU A 26 15.24 5.54 10.06
C LEU A 26 14.54 5.76 11.40
N ASN A 27 13.41 5.10 11.65
CA ASN A 27 12.52 5.41 12.78
C ASN A 27 12.12 4.18 13.59
N THR A 28 12.57 2.98 13.22
CA THR A 28 12.24 1.74 13.93
C THR A 28 13.47 0.85 14.08
N GLU A 29 13.35 -0.20 14.90
CA GLU A 29 14.37 -1.25 15.02
C GLU A 29 14.19 -2.38 13.98
N PHE A 30 13.23 -2.22 13.06
CA PHE A 30 12.91 -3.24 12.06
C PHE A 30 13.68 -3.00 10.75
N GLU A 31 14.09 -4.11 10.14
CA GLU A 31 14.60 -4.15 8.78
C GLU A 31 13.51 -4.70 7.85
N VAL A 32 13.33 -4.03 6.70
CA VAL A 32 12.40 -4.51 5.67
C VAL A 32 13.10 -5.55 4.83
N ILE A 33 12.60 -6.79 4.89
CA ILE A 33 13.16 -7.94 4.18
C ILE A 33 12.50 -8.22 2.83
N GLY A 34 11.35 -7.60 2.55
CA GLY A 34 10.54 -7.90 1.38
C GLY A 34 9.24 -7.10 1.32
N GLY A 35 8.75 -6.87 0.12
CA GLY A 35 7.45 -6.23 -0.13
C GLY A 35 6.62 -7.03 -1.12
N TYR A 36 5.30 -7.08 -0.91
CA TYR A 36 4.37 -7.82 -1.76
C TYR A 36 3.25 -6.92 -2.25
N LEU A 37 3.06 -6.87 -3.57
CA LEU A 37 1.83 -6.41 -4.21
C LEU A 37 0.85 -7.57 -4.28
N SER A 38 -0.38 -7.37 -3.80
CA SER A 38 -1.46 -8.35 -3.91
C SER A 38 -2.62 -7.74 -4.71
N PRO A 39 -2.72 -8.01 -6.02
CA PRO A 39 -3.81 -7.51 -6.83
C PRO A 39 -5.15 -8.13 -6.44
N VAL A 40 -6.19 -7.30 -6.35
CA VAL A 40 -7.54 -7.74 -6.00
C VAL A 40 -8.11 -8.73 -7.02
N SER A 41 -8.98 -9.65 -6.58
CA SER A 41 -9.77 -10.51 -7.48
C SER A 41 -10.73 -9.71 -8.37
N ASP A 42 -11.01 -10.21 -9.57
CA ASP A 42 -12.05 -9.67 -10.46
C ASP A 42 -13.46 -9.77 -9.81
N ALA A 43 -13.63 -10.63 -8.81
CA ALA A 43 -14.84 -10.73 -8.00
C ALA A 43 -15.14 -9.45 -7.17
N TYR A 44 -14.18 -8.53 -7.06
CA TYR A 44 -14.40 -7.20 -6.45
C TYR A 44 -15.41 -6.35 -7.23
N LYS A 45 -15.62 -6.63 -8.52
CA LYS A 45 -16.65 -5.99 -9.37
C LYS A 45 -16.60 -4.45 -9.41
N LYS A 46 -15.42 -3.86 -9.18
CA LYS A 46 -15.21 -2.41 -9.36
C LYS A 46 -15.40 -2.05 -10.84
N ALA A 47 -16.16 -0.99 -11.10
CA ALA A 47 -16.36 -0.49 -12.46
C ALA A 47 -15.02 -0.12 -13.11
N GLY A 48 -14.80 -0.60 -14.34
CA GLY A 48 -13.56 -0.35 -15.09
C GLY A 48 -12.33 -1.16 -14.63
N LEU A 49 -12.50 -2.15 -13.74
CA LEU A 49 -11.40 -3.03 -13.33
C LEU A 49 -10.95 -3.90 -14.51
N ALA A 50 -9.69 -3.77 -14.93
CA ALA A 50 -9.09 -4.65 -15.93
C ALA A 50 -9.01 -6.09 -15.41
N ASN A 51 -8.98 -7.07 -16.31
CA ASN A 51 -8.88 -8.48 -15.93
C ASN A 51 -7.65 -8.77 -15.06
N ALA A 52 -7.80 -9.59 -14.02
CA ALA A 52 -6.75 -9.97 -13.08
C ALA A 52 -5.48 -10.46 -13.78
N THR A 53 -5.61 -11.23 -14.86
CA THR A 53 -4.48 -11.75 -15.65
C THR A 53 -3.59 -10.62 -16.17
N HIS A 54 -4.18 -9.55 -16.71
CA HIS A 54 -3.42 -8.40 -17.21
C HIS A 54 -2.79 -7.60 -16.08
N ARG A 55 -3.52 -7.43 -14.97
CA ARG A 55 -3.03 -6.67 -13.81
C ARG A 55 -1.86 -7.37 -13.12
N LEU A 56 -1.96 -8.68 -12.91
CA LEU A 56 -0.85 -9.50 -12.43
C LEU A 56 0.37 -9.35 -13.34
N ARG A 57 0.18 -9.49 -14.66
CA ARG A 57 1.29 -9.38 -15.60
C ARG A 57 1.95 -7.99 -15.59
N MET A 58 1.17 -6.93 -15.52
CA MET A 58 1.70 -5.56 -15.40
C MET A 58 2.46 -5.37 -14.08
N CYS A 59 1.94 -5.90 -12.96
CA CYS A 59 2.63 -5.83 -11.67
C CYS A 59 3.96 -6.58 -11.70
N GLU A 60 4.00 -7.79 -12.28
CA GLU A 60 5.22 -8.58 -12.41
C GLU A 60 6.29 -7.84 -13.21
N LEU A 61 5.92 -7.25 -14.35
CA LEU A 61 6.84 -6.48 -15.18
C LEU A 61 7.38 -5.27 -14.43
N ALA A 62 6.49 -4.49 -13.80
CA ALA A 62 6.88 -3.30 -13.04
C ALA A 62 7.84 -3.61 -11.88
N VAL A 63 7.57 -4.68 -11.13
CA VAL A 63 8.42 -5.15 -10.04
C VAL A 63 9.77 -5.63 -10.55
N ASN A 64 9.79 -6.50 -11.56
CA ASN A 64 11.03 -7.10 -12.08
C ASN A 64 11.97 -6.07 -12.71
N GLU A 65 11.43 -5.00 -13.30
CA GLU A 65 12.23 -3.93 -13.91
C GLU A 65 12.73 -2.90 -12.88
N SER A 66 11.98 -2.68 -11.79
CA SER A 66 12.22 -1.53 -10.89
C SER A 66 12.76 -1.90 -9.51
N SER A 67 12.70 -3.17 -9.08
CA SER A 67 13.05 -3.56 -7.72
C SER A 67 13.65 -4.97 -7.63
N ASN A 68 14.51 -5.18 -6.63
CA ASN A 68 15.10 -6.48 -6.28
C ASN A 68 14.52 -7.09 -4.99
N TRP A 69 13.59 -6.41 -4.32
CA TRP A 69 13.04 -6.79 -3.01
C TRP A 69 11.51 -6.80 -2.97
N LEU A 70 10.86 -6.33 -4.04
CA LEU A 70 9.43 -6.41 -4.23
C LEU A 70 9.06 -7.68 -5.01
N MET A 71 7.88 -8.21 -4.72
CA MET A 71 7.29 -9.39 -5.36
C MET A 71 5.79 -9.15 -5.62
N VAL A 72 5.21 -9.95 -6.50
CA VAL A 72 3.76 -10.02 -6.71
C VAL A 72 3.26 -11.34 -6.17
N ASP A 73 2.24 -11.28 -5.31
CA ASP A 73 1.53 -12.46 -4.86
C ASP A 73 0.18 -12.57 -5.62
N PRO A 74 -0.04 -13.64 -6.39
CA PRO A 74 -1.26 -13.81 -7.17
C PRO A 74 -2.44 -14.37 -6.37
N TRP A 75 -2.24 -14.77 -5.11
CA TRP A 75 -3.20 -15.60 -4.38
C TRP A 75 -4.58 -14.95 -4.27
N GLU A 76 -4.64 -13.65 -3.93
CA GLU A 76 -5.90 -12.90 -3.85
C GLU A 76 -6.60 -12.83 -5.22
N ALA A 77 -5.83 -12.53 -6.27
CA ALA A 77 -6.33 -12.32 -7.63
C ALA A 77 -6.98 -13.57 -8.24
N VAL A 78 -6.49 -14.75 -7.88
CA VAL A 78 -6.98 -16.04 -8.41
C VAL A 78 -8.14 -16.64 -7.61
N GLN A 79 -8.57 -16.01 -6.51
CA GLN A 79 -9.72 -16.50 -5.75
C GLN A 79 -11.02 -16.31 -6.55
N PRO A 80 -11.94 -17.30 -6.52
CA PRO A 80 -13.22 -17.22 -7.21
C PRO A 80 -14.17 -16.19 -6.62
N GLU A 81 -13.96 -15.82 -5.36
CA GLU A 81 -14.76 -14.85 -4.61
C GLU A 81 -13.89 -13.69 -4.11
N TYR A 82 -14.52 -12.57 -3.77
CA TYR A 82 -13.84 -11.44 -3.17
C TYR A 82 -13.31 -11.80 -1.79
N MET A 83 -12.02 -11.53 -1.55
CA MET A 83 -11.37 -11.76 -0.27
C MET A 83 -11.22 -10.45 0.52
N PRO A 84 -11.70 -10.38 1.77
CA PRO A 84 -11.36 -9.28 2.67
C PRO A 84 -9.85 -9.20 2.91
N THR A 85 -9.32 -7.99 3.03
CA THR A 85 -7.88 -7.75 3.29
C THR A 85 -7.37 -8.48 4.52
N ALA A 86 -8.20 -8.65 5.56
CA ALA A 86 -7.89 -9.47 6.73
C ALA A 86 -7.46 -10.90 6.37
N LYS A 87 -8.19 -11.56 5.45
CA LYS A 87 -7.87 -12.92 4.99
C LYS A 87 -6.61 -12.97 4.13
N VAL A 88 -6.35 -11.91 3.36
CA VAL A 88 -5.12 -11.80 2.57
C VAL A 88 -3.92 -11.68 3.49
N LEU A 89 -3.99 -10.87 4.55
CA LEU A 89 -2.95 -10.80 5.58
C LEU A 89 -2.73 -12.15 6.28
N ASP A 90 -3.82 -12.88 6.59
CA ASP A 90 -3.73 -14.23 7.16
C ASP A 90 -3.04 -15.22 6.23
N HIS A 91 -3.27 -15.12 4.92
CA HIS A 91 -2.56 -15.91 3.92
C HIS A 91 -1.06 -15.65 3.98
N PHE A 92 -0.62 -14.39 3.94
CA PHE A 92 0.81 -14.06 4.07
C PHE A 92 1.39 -14.52 5.41
N GLN A 93 0.64 -14.38 6.51
CA GLN A 93 1.07 -14.85 7.84
C GLN A 93 1.26 -16.36 7.86
N HIS A 94 0.37 -17.09 7.19
CA HIS A 94 0.49 -18.53 7.06
C HIS A 94 1.70 -18.92 6.21
N GLU A 95 1.80 -18.42 4.98
CA GLU A 95 2.88 -18.79 4.07
C GLU A 95 4.26 -18.41 4.62
N ILE A 96 4.42 -17.17 5.07
CA ILE A 96 5.74 -16.66 5.45
C ILE A 96 6.16 -17.20 6.82
N ASN A 97 5.29 -17.14 7.83
CA ASN A 97 5.70 -17.47 9.19
C ASN A 97 5.42 -18.94 9.57
N LYS A 98 4.41 -19.59 8.99
CA LYS A 98 4.10 -20.99 9.30
C LYS A 98 4.75 -21.97 8.32
N ILE A 99 4.70 -21.70 7.01
CA ILE A 99 5.24 -22.62 6.00
C ILE A 99 6.74 -22.42 5.82
N LEU A 100 7.20 -21.19 5.59
CA LEU A 100 8.64 -20.91 5.48
C LEU A 100 9.35 -20.89 6.84
N GLY A 101 8.60 -20.85 7.95
CA GLY A 101 9.15 -20.80 9.30
C GLY A 101 9.90 -19.51 9.61
N SER A 102 9.57 -18.42 8.89
CA SER A 102 10.13 -17.11 9.16
C SER A 102 9.55 -16.56 10.47
N ALA A 103 10.25 -15.62 11.11
CA ALA A 103 9.76 -14.92 12.28
C ALA A 103 9.66 -13.41 11.97
N VAL A 104 8.75 -13.05 11.06
CA VAL A 104 8.69 -11.70 10.49
C VAL A 104 7.34 -11.05 10.78
N ARG A 105 7.35 -9.72 10.93
CA ARG A 105 6.12 -8.94 11.12
C ARG A 105 5.56 -8.55 9.76
N ILE A 106 4.27 -8.84 9.55
CA ILE A 106 3.54 -8.42 8.35
C ILE A 106 2.82 -7.12 8.69
N ILE A 107 2.99 -6.11 7.83
CA ILE A 107 2.34 -4.80 7.94
C ILE A 107 1.58 -4.52 6.65
N LEU A 108 0.37 -3.97 6.79
CA LEU A 108 -0.40 -3.46 5.66
C LEU A 108 0.15 -2.09 5.23
N LEU A 109 0.63 -1.98 4.00
CA LEU A 109 1.04 -0.73 3.37
C LEU A 109 -0.12 -0.19 2.54
N ALA A 110 -0.53 1.05 2.82
CA ALA A 110 -1.64 1.68 2.12
C ALA A 110 -1.44 3.19 1.97
N GLY A 111 -2.15 3.79 1.01
CA GLY A 111 -2.26 5.25 0.92
C GLY A 111 -3.36 5.80 1.84
N ALA A 112 -3.38 7.12 2.01
CA ALA A 112 -4.40 7.83 2.77
C ALA A 112 -5.85 7.49 2.34
N ASP A 113 -6.09 7.25 1.05
CA ASP A 113 -7.42 6.88 0.55
C ASP A 113 -8.00 5.65 1.28
N LEU A 114 -7.17 4.65 1.59
CA LEU A 114 -7.63 3.44 2.30
C LEU A 114 -7.97 3.75 3.78
N ILE A 115 -7.14 4.55 4.46
CA ILE A 115 -7.38 4.88 5.87
C ILE A 115 -8.69 5.65 6.05
N HIS A 116 -9.04 6.51 5.10
CA HIS A 116 -10.35 7.17 5.08
C HIS A 116 -11.50 6.17 5.00
N THR A 117 -11.39 5.13 4.15
CA THR A 117 -12.43 4.10 4.07
C THR A 117 -12.55 3.30 5.38
N MET A 118 -11.42 2.98 6.02
CA MET A 118 -11.38 2.26 7.31
C MET A 118 -12.01 3.08 8.44
N SER A 119 -11.92 4.40 8.34
CA SER A 119 -12.50 5.34 9.30
C SER A 119 -13.98 5.63 9.03
N THR A 120 -14.52 5.20 7.88
CA THR A 120 -15.92 5.45 7.51
C THR A 120 -16.82 4.37 8.13
N PRO A 121 -17.78 4.74 9.01
CA PRO A 121 -18.66 3.78 9.66
C PRO A 121 -19.44 2.91 8.67
N GLY A 122 -19.44 1.60 8.89
CA GLY A 122 -20.20 0.63 8.11
C GLY A 122 -19.54 0.15 6.81
N LEU A 123 -18.38 0.68 6.42
CA LEU A 123 -17.61 0.16 5.29
C LEU A 123 -16.76 -1.06 5.66
N TRP A 124 -16.27 -1.10 6.88
CA TRP A 124 -15.45 -2.19 7.42
C TRP A 124 -16.11 -2.80 8.64
N SER A 125 -15.96 -4.11 8.81
CA SER A 125 -16.40 -4.76 10.04
C SER A 125 -15.44 -4.39 11.18
N ALA A 126 -15.98 -4.26 12.39
CA ALA A 126 -15.15 -3.97 13.57
C ALA A 126 -14.13 -5.09 13.83
N ASP A 127 -14.50 -6.33 13.55
CA ASP A 127 -13.63 -7.50 13.69
C ASP A 127 -12.47 -7.47 12.68
N ASP A 128 -12.73 -7.09 11.42
CA ASP A 128 -11.67 -6.94 10.42
C ASP A 128 -10.74 -5.77 10.78
N LEU A 129 -11.27 -4.64 11.26
CA LEU A 129 -10.43 -3.51 11.70
C LEU A 129 -9.55 -3.89 12.89
N GLU A 130 -10.10 -4.59 13.88
CA GLU A 130 -9.33 -5.09 15.02
C GLU A 130 -8.24 -6.06 14.57
N HIS A 131 -8.57 -6.96 13.66
CA HIS A 131 -7.63 -7.96 13.16
C HIS A 131 -6.51 -7.32 12.33
N ILE A 132 -6.84 -6.38 11.45
CA ILE A 132 -5.88 -5.68 10.58
C ILE A 132 -5.04 -4.71 11.41
N LEU A 133 -5.66 -3.74 12.08
CA LEU A 133 -4.95 -2.64 12.75
C LEU A 133 -4.44 -3.04 14.14
N GLY A 134 -5.15 -3.91 14.84
CA GLY A 134 -4.72 -4.44 16.15
C GLY A 134 -3.72 -5.60 16.03
N GLY A 135 -3.93 -6.51 15.08
CA GLY A 135 -3.10 -7.71 14.91
C GLY A 135 -1.84 -7.52 14.07
N TYR A 136 -1.96 -6.88 12.90
CA TYR A 136 -0.86 -6.70 11.95
C TYR A 136 -0.25 -5.29 12.02
N GLY A 137 -1.10 -4.28 12.09
CA GLY A 137 -0.72 -2.88 11.97
C GLY A 137 -0.66 -2.41 10.51
N ALA A 138 -0.56 -1.09 10.35
CA ALA A 138 -0.56 -0.44 9.04
C ALA A 138 0.53 0.63 8.93
N PHE A 139 1.06 0.78 7.72
CA PHE A 139 1.89 1.90 7.31
C PHE A 139 1.12 2.71 6.27
N ILE A 140 0.80 3.95 6.60
CA ILE A 140 -0.01 4.84 5.76
C ILE A 140 0.90 5.88 5.12
N VAL A 141 0.93 5.91 3.78
CA VAL A 141 1.59 6.96 3.02
C VAL A 141 0.58 8.08 2.77
N GLU A 142 0.86 9.24 3.35
CA GLU A 142 0.09 10.46 3.15
C GLU A 142 0.47 11.13 1.82
N ARG A 143 -0.52 11.61 1.06
CA ARG A 143 -0.28 12.45 -0.12
C ARG A 143 -0.53 13.91 0.23
N SER A 144 0.09 14.81 -0.52
CA SER A 144 -0.12 16.25 -0.37
C SER A 144 -1.61 16.61 -0.55
N GLY A 145 -2.24 17.13 0.50
CA GLY A 145 -3.63 17.63 0.46
C GLY A 145 -4.72 16.68 0.98
N THR A 146 -4.35 15.50 1.51
CA THR A 146 -5.29 14.63 2.25
C THR A 146 -5.10 14.81 3.76
N ASP A 147 -6.12 15.34 4.46
CA ASP A 147 -6.11 15.45 5.91
C ASP A 147 -6.46 14.09 6.55
N ILE A 148 -5.43 13.36 7.00
CA ILE A 148 -5.61 12.07 7.66
C ILE A 148 -5.94 12.19 9.15
N ASP A 149 -5.83 13.37 9.76
CA ASP A 149 -6.02 13.54 11.21
C ASP A 149 -7.46 13.23 11.62
N ASP A 150 -8.44 13.68 10.83
CA ASP A 150 -9.86 13.38 11.03
C ASP A 150 -10.16 11.87 10.91
N ALA A 151 -9.53 11.19 9.94
CA ALA A 151 -9.68 9.74 9.79
C ALA A 151 -9.11 9.01 11.02
N LEU A 152 -7.93 9.43 11.48
CA LEU A 152 -7.27 8.83 12.63
C LEU A 152 -8.01 9.07 13.95
N ALA A 153 -8.78 10.14 14.09
CA ALA A 153 -9.62 10.37 15.27
C ALA A 153 -10.58 9.19 15.51
N HIS A 154 -11.12 8.58 14.46
CA HIS A 154 -11.98 7.40 14.53
C HIS A 154 -11.22 6.10 14.77
N LEU A 155 -9.90 6.09 14.54
CA LEU A 155 -9.01 4.94 14.68
C LEU A 155 -8.04 5.06 15.86
N GLN A 156 -8.26 6.01 16.78
CA GLN A 156 -7.40 6.27 17.95
C GLN A 156 -7.06 5.01 18.75
N LYS A 157 -7.99 4.06 18.81
CA LYS A 157 -7.80 2.75 19.45
C LYS A 157 -6.53 2.02 18.98
N TRP A 158 -6.17 2.19 17.70
CA TRP A 158 -5.05 1.48 17.06
C TRP A 158 -3.90 2.43 16.66
N GLU A 159 -3.88 3.66 17.16
CA GLU A 159 -2.90 4.68 16.77
C GLU A 159 -1.45 4.22 16.90
N SER A 160 -1.14 3.43 17.93
CA SER A 160 0.21 2.89 18.18
C SER A 160 0.66 1.86 17.14
N ASN A 161 -0.27 1.24 16.41
CA ASN A 161 -0.01 0.29 15.34
C ASN A 161 -0.13 0.90 13.94
N ILE A 162 -0.38 2.21 13.84
CA ILE A 162 -0.45 2.94 12.58
C ILE A 162 0.77 3.86 12.45
N SER A 163 1.64 3.53 11.50
CA SER A 163 2.89 4.24 11.18
C SER A 163 2.82 4.95 9.83
N GLY A 164 3.86 5.71 9.47
CA GLY A 164 3.93 6.41 8.17
C GLY A 164 3.35 7.82 8.13
N ARG A 165 2.90 8.32 9.30
CA ARG A 165 2.59 9.75 9.48
C ARG A 165 3.79 10.60 9.10
N ASN A 166 3.54 11.77 8.50
CA ASN A 166 4.45 12.91 8.58
C ASN A 166 4.56 13.30 10.07
N SER A 167 5.35 12.56 10.86
CA SER A 167 5.35 12.75 12.30
C SER A 167 5.85 14.16 12.59
N ALA A 168 5.02 14.95 13.26
CA ALA A 168 5.34 16.26 13.81
C ALA A 168 6.48 16.22 14.84
N ALA A 169 7.12 15.06 15.06
CA ALA A 169 8.20 14.87 16.01
C ALA A 169 9.57 15.37 15.51
N ASN A 170 9.73 15.71 14.22
CA ASN A 170 10.97 16.32 13.73
C ASN A 170 10.76 17.23 12.48
N PRO A 171 10.66 18.56 12.66
CA PRO A 171 10.41 19.52 11.58
C PRO A 171 11.46 19.48 10.46
N GLU A 172 12.70 19.10 10.76
CA GLU A 172 13.77 19.01 9.76
C GLU A 172 13.61 17.79 8.84
N ARG A 173 13.03 16.70 9.35
CA ARG A 173 12.70 15.51 8.55
C ARG A 173 11.44 15.72 7.70
N ARG A 174 10.58 16.66 8.07
CA ARG A 174 9.36 17.07 7.32
C ARG A 174 9.70 17.64 5.94
N LEU A 175 10.73 18.49 5.87
CA LEU A 175 11.17 19.12 4.61
C LEU A 175 11.72 18.09 3.63
N GLN A 176 12.46 17.07 4.09
CA GLN A 176 13.02 16.04 3.20
C GLN A 176 11.94 15.13 2.59
N TYR A 177 10.96 14.69 3.39
CA TYR A 177 9.85 13.87 2.89
C TYR A 177 8.89 14.67 1.98
N GLN A 178 8.60 15.93 2.31
CA GLN A 178 7.77 16.79 1.45
C GLN A 178 8.50 17.19 0.16
N ASP A 179 9.77 17.63 0.20
CA ASP A 179 10.52 18.02 -1.00
C ASP A 179 10.69 16.85 -1.98
N GLN A 180 10.93 15.62 -1.48
CA GLN A 180 10.95 14.43 -2.34
C GLN A 180 9.59 14.19 -3.01
N THR A 181 8.49 14.33 -2.27
CA THR A 181 7.15 14.15 -2.82
C THR A 181 6.78 15.24 -3.83
N PHE A 182 7.17 16.50 -3.59
CA PHE A 182 6.88 17.66 -4.46
C PHE A 182 7.71 17.70 -5.75
N LEU A 183 9.00 17.36 -5.69
CA LEU A 183 9.86 17.30 -6.89
C LEU A 183 9.40 16.18 -7.83
N GLU A 184 8.91 15.07 -7.28
CA GLU A 184 8.51 13.88 -8.05
C GLU A 184 7.09 13.99 -8.66
N GLU A 185 6.12 14.63 -7.97
CA GLU A 185 4.81 14.96 -8.58
C GLU A 185 4.93 15.92 -9.78
N GLY A 186 5.95 16.78 -9.77
CA GLY A 186 6.27 17.69 -10.88
C GLY A 186 6.74 16.95 -12.14
N ASP A 187 7.57 15.93 -11.99
CA ASP A 187 8.08 15.10 -13.09
C ASP A 187 6.97 14.19 -13.67
N GLU A 188 6.09 13.62 -12.86
CA GLU A 188 4.98 12.79 -13.36
C GLU A 188 3.97 13.58 -14.19
N ARG A 189 3.65 14.83 -13.81
CA ARG A 189 2.82 15.72 -14.64
C ARG A 189 3.48 16.01 -15.99
N ALA A 190 4.80 16.12 -16.04
CA ALA A 190 5.53 16.33 -17.27
C ALA A 190 5.53 15.08 -18.18
N VAL A 191 5.60 13.87 -17.60
CA VAL A 191 5.56 12.58 -18.34
C VAL A 191 4.15 12.25 -18.87
N LEU A 192 3.11 12.63 -18.14
CA LEU A 192 1.72 12.44 -18.58
C LEU A 192 1.32 13.46 -19.67
N ASP A 193 1.83 14.70 -19.61
CA ASP A 193 1.65 15.70 -20.69
C ASP A 193 2.40 15.29 -21.97
N SER A 194 3.61 14.71 -21.86
CA SER A 194 4.34 14.23 -23.04
C SER A 194 3.66 13.02 -23.70
N SER A 195 3.18 12.05 -22.91
CA SER A 195 2.45 10.87 -23.44
C SER A 195 1.10 11.22 -24.08
N SER A 196 0.48 12.33 -23.68
CA SER A 196 -0.77 12.82 -24.29
C SER A 196 -0.56 13.50 -25.64
N ARG A 197 0.65 13.99 -25.93
CA ARG A 197 0.99 14.61 -27.22
C ARG A 197 1.33 13.58 -28.31
N ASP A 198 1.83 12.41 -27.93
CA ASP A 198 2.22 11.35 -28.86
C ASP A 198 1.05 10.47 -29.37
N GLN A 199 -0.18 10.69 -28.89
CA GLN A 199 -1.40 10.02 -29.40
C GLN A 199 -2.18 10.83 -30.44
N VAL A 200 -1.67 11.99 -30.85
CA VAL A 200 -2.29 12.84 -31.88
C VAL A 200 -1.34 13.02 -33.05
N HIS A 201 -0.93 11.92 -33.71
CA HIS A 201 -0.41 11.95 -35.07
C HIS A 201 -0.63 10.63 -35.82
#